data_AF-D3E8I5-F1
#
_entry.id   AF-D3E8I5-F1
#
_cell.length_a   1.000
_cell.length_b   1.000
_cell.length_c   1.000
_cell.angle_alpha   90.00
_cell.angle_beta   90.00
_cell.angle_gamma   90.00
#
_symmetry.space_group_name_H-M   'P 1'
#
loop_
_entity.id
_entity.type
_entity.pdbx_description
1 polymer ?
#
loop_
_entity_poly.entity_id
_entity_poly.type
_entity_poly.pdbx_seq_one_letter_code
_entity_poly.pdbx_strand_id
1 'polypeptide(L)'
;MKCISVYTDNFELFSDIFEHVVESQNQLSENEEQEVEGVTFSHSGDAPEHYLERMSQKPEVVVMRDKSRGLTILQHGNVFEILIPAEENTVVS
;
A
#
# COMPACT_ATOMS: atom_id res chain seq x y z
N MET A 1 -2.25 -2.29 10.77
CA MET A 1 -1.38 -2.44 9.58
C MET A 1 -1.48 -1.13 8.85
N LYS A 2 -0.39 -0.40 8.63
CA LYS A 2 -0.46 0.86 7.90
C LYS A 2 -0.97 0.60 6.48
N CYS A 3 -1.86 1.46 6.00
CA CYS A 3 -2.44 1.38 4.67
C CYS A 3 -2.12 2.66 3.89
N ILE A 4 -1.49 2.50 2.73
CA ILE A 4 -1.28 3.59 1.78
C ILE A 4 -2.13 3.34 0.55
N SER A 5 -2.98 4.30 0.20
CA SER A 5 -3.77 4.24 -1.03
C SER A 5 -3.07 5.02 -2.13
N VAL A 6 -2.93 4.42 -3.31
CA VAL A 6 -2.35 5.03 -4.51
C VAL A 6 -3.43 5.05 -5.59
N TYR A 7 -3.84 6.23 -6.02
CA TYR A 7 -4.97 6.43 -6.92
C TYR A 7 -4.51 6.39 -8.38
N THR A 8 -4.36 5.18 -8.92
CA THR A 8 -4.04 4.93 -10.33
C THR A 8 -4.59 3.59 -10.78
N ASP A 9 -4.99 3.48 -12.05
CA ASP A 9 -5.32 2.23 -12.73
C ASP A 9 -4.17 1.72 -13.62
N ASN A 10 -3.10 2.49 -13.75
CA ASN A 10 -1.94 2.15 -14.56
C ASN A 10 -0.88 1.41 -13.73
N PHE A 11 -0.74 0.12 -13.99
CA PHE A 11 0.22 -0.75 -13.31
C PHE A 11 1.69 -0.36 -13.57
N GLU A 12 2.03 0.14 -14.76
CA GLU A 12 3.40 0.58 -15.07
C GLU A 12 3.77 1.79 -14.21
N LEU A 13 2.92 2.82 -14.19
CA LEU A 13 3.12 3.99 -13.34
C LEU A 13 3.18 3.62 -11.86
N PHE A 14 2.28 2.74 -11.39
CA PHE A 14 2.34 2.25 -10.01
C PHE A 14 3.68 1.58 -9.71
N SER A 15 4.17 0.72 -10.61
CA SER A 15 5.44 0.00 -10.43
C SER A 15 6.63 0.95 -10.39
N ASP A 16 6.60 2.02 -11.19
CA ASP A 16 7.65 3.03 -11.24
C ASP A 16 7.71 3.86 -9.94
N ILE A 17 6.56 4.25 -9.39
CA ILE A 17 6.49 5.06 -8.15
C ILE A 17 6.47 4.22 -6.86
N PHE A 18 6.27 2.91 -6.95
CA PHE A 18 6.06 2.03 -5.79
C PHE A 18 7.15 2.19 -4.73
N GLU A 19 8.41 2.17 -5.16
CA GLU A 19 9.56 2.35 -4.27
C GLU A 19 9.50 3.69 -3.54
N HIS A 20 9.21 4.77 -4.27
CA HIS A 20 9.08 6.11 -3.70
C HIS A 20 7.95 6.18 -2.67
N VAL A 21 6.77 5.59 -2.97
CA VAL A 21 5.63 5.57 -2.06
C VAL A 21 5.97 4.81 -0.76
N VAL A 22 6.64 3.66 -0.87
CA VAL A 22 7.04 2.85 0.28
C VAL A 22 8.09 3.55 1.15
N GLU A 23 9.04 4.27 0.56
CA GLU A 23 10.02 5.08 1.30
C GLU A 23 9.39 6.30 1.98
N SER A 24 8.45 6.96 1.30
CA SER A 24 7.75 8.14 1.81
C SER A 24 6.78 7.83 2.96
N GLN A 25 6.39 6.56 3.17
CA GLN A 25 5.43 6.15 4.20
C GLN A 25 5.70 6.71 5.62
N ASN A 26 6.97 6.91 5.97
CA ASN A 26 7.38 7.34 7.31
C ASN A 26 7.34 8.85 7.47
N GLN A 27 7.14 9.57 6.36
CA GLN A 27 7.11 11.02 6.29
C GLN A 27 5.68 11.54 6.15
N LEU A 28 4.74 10.73 5.66
CA LEU A 28 3.32 11.10 5.57
C LEU A 28 2.63 10.99 6.93
N SER A 29 1.96 12.07 7.32
CA SER A 29 0.99 12.04 8.41
C SER A 29 -0.29 11.29 7.97
N GLU A 30 -1.08 10.82 8.92
CA GLU A 30 -2.38 10.23 8.61
C GLU A 30 -3.30 11.23 7.89
N ASN A 31 -3.97 10.79 6.83
CA ASN A 31 -4.80 11.62 5.94
C ASN A 31 -4.00 12.70 5.16
N GLU A 32 -2.67 12.62 5.16
CA GLU A 32 -1.84 13.46 4.29
C GLU A 32 -1.79 12.83 2.89
N GLU A 33 -1.96 13.68 1.88
CA GLU A 33 -1.90 13.31 0.47
C GLU A 33 -0.64 13.91 -0.16
N GLN A 34 0.01 13.13 -1.02
CA GLN A 34 1.13 13.55 -1.83
C GLN A 34 0.90 13.17 -3.29
N GLU A 35 1.54 13.88 -4.20
CA GLU A 35 1.49 13.61 -5.63
C GLU A 35 2.90 13.33 -6.15
N VAL A 36 3.05 12.23 -6.88
CA VAL A 36 4.29 11.84 -7.55
C VAL A 36 3.95 11.43 -8.97
N GLU A 37 4.62 12.05 -9.95
CA GLU A 37 4.40 11.78 -11.38
C GLU A 37 2.92 11.87 -11.83
N GLY A 38 2.14 12.77 -11.20
CA GLY A 38 0.71 12.94 -11.48
C GLY A 38 -0.20 11.87 -10.85
N VAL A 39 0.36 10.98 -10.03
CA VAL A 39 -0.37 10.00 -9.23
C VAL A 39 -0.45 10.48 -7.79
N THR A 40 -1.67 10.57 -7.27
CA THR A 40 -1.92 10.90 -5.87
C THR A 40 -1.83 9.64 -5.02
N PHE A 41 -1.18 9.75 -3.87
CA PHE A 41 -1.19 8.71 -2.84
C PHE A 41 -1.38 9.31 -1.45
N SER A 42 -1.95 8.53 -0.54
CA SER A 42 -2.33 9.01 0.80
C SER A 42 -2.14 7.96 1.88
N HIS A 43 -1.80 8.39 3.09
CA HIS A 43 -1.78 7.52 4.25
C HIS A 43 -3.22 7.34 4.78
N SER A 44 -3.86 6.23 4.43
CA SER A 44 -5.26 5.91 4.76
C SER A 44 -5.47 5.43 6.20
N GLY A 45 -4.42 5.45 7.02
CA GLY A 45 -4.47 5.03 8.43
C GLY A 45 -4.18 3.54 8.59
N ASP A 46 -4.69 2.96 9.66
CA ASP A 46 -4.57 1.53 9.93
C ASP A 46 -5.70 0.72 9.28
N ALA A 47 -5.33 -0.25 8.44
CA ALA A 47 -6.25 -1.25 7.94
C ALA A 47 -6.71 -2.19 9.09
N PRO A 48 -8.03 -2.50 9.17
CA PRO A 48 -8.58 -3.45 10.14
C PRO A 48 -7.97 -4.86 10.03
N GLU A 49 -8.01 -5.62 11.13
CA GLU A 49 -7.40 -6.95 11.24
C GLU A 49 -7.86 -7.94 10.15
N HIS A 50 -9.15 -7.92 9.78
CA HIS A 50 -9.74 -8.78 8.75
C HIS A 50 -9.84 -8.11 7.36
N TYR A 51 -9.21 -6.96 7.13
CA TYR A 51 -9.36 -6.22 5.89
C TYR A 51 -8.83 -7.01 4.68
N LEU A 52 -7.60 -7.52 4.80
CA LEU A 52 -6.97 -8.33 3.77
C LEU A 52 -7.79 -9.60 3.44
N GLU A 53 -8.28 -10.30 4.46
CA GLU A 53 -9.09 -11.51 4.27
C GLU A 53 -10.35 -11.19 3.47
N ARG A 54 -11.07 -10.12 3.82
CA ARG A 54 -12.28 -9.68 3.13
C ARG A 54 -12.00 -9.27 1.69
N MET A 55 -10.92 -8.54 1.44
CA MET A 55 -10.56 -8.10 0.09
C MET A 55 -10.11 -9.27 -0.77
N SER A 56 -9.37 -10.23 -0.23
CA SER A 56 -8.90 -11.41 -0.97
C SER A 56 -10.01 -12.36 -1.43
N GLN A 57 -11.20 -12.28 -0.83
CA GLN A 57 -12.37 -13.07 -1.23
C GLN A 57 -13.09 -12.48 -2.45
N LYS A 58 -12.81 -11.23 -2.80
CA LYS A 58 -13.44 -10.55 -3.92
C LYS A 58 -12.76 -10.94 -5.23
N PRO A 59 -13.51 -11.38 -6.25
CA PRO A 59 -12.92 -11.82 -7.53
C PRO A 59 -12.30 -10.67 -8.34
N GLU A 60 -12.72 -9.42 -8.10
CA GLU A 60 -12.17 -8.25 -8.77
C GLU A 60 -10.89 -7.69 -8.14
N VAL A 61 -10.48 -8.24 -6.98
CA VAL A 61 -9.30 -7.76 -6.25
C VAL A 61 -8.11 -8.64 -6.61
N VAL A 62 -7.05 -8.02 -7.09
CA VAL A 62 -5.77 -8.70 -7.28
C VAL A 62 -4.92 -8.50 -6.03
N VAL A 63 -4.44 -9.61 -5.46
CA VAL A 63 -3.57 -9.61 -4.28
C VAL A 63 -2.16 -9.97 -4.71
N MET A 64 -1.23 -9.04 -4.52
CA MET A 64 0.19 -9.25 -4.73
C MET A 64 0.91 -9.19 -3.38
N ARG A 65 1.96 -10.00 -3.21
CA ARG A 65 2.74 -10.03 -1.97
C ARG A 65 4.21 -9.84 -2.28
N ASP A 66 4.80 -8.81 -1.70
CA ASP A 66 6.24 -8.63 -1.70
C ASP A 66 6.83 -9.38 -0.50
N LYS A 67 7.38 -10.57 -0.78
CA LYS A 67 8.03 -11.40 0.24
C LYS A 67 9.31 -10.79 0.80
N SER A 68 9.97 -9.91 0.05
CA SER A 68 11.24 -9.31 0.48
C SER A 68 11.03 -8.30 1.59
N ARG A 69 9.90 -7.57 1.55
CA ARG A 69 9.53 -6.53 2.51
C ARG A 69 8.38 -6.92 3.44
N GLY A 70 7.76 -8.08 3.22
CA GLY A 70 6.59 -8.52 3.99
C GLY A 70 5.34 -7.69 3.72
N LEU A 71 5.27 -7.01 2.57
CA LEU A 71 4.15 -6.14 2.21
C LEU A 71 3.09 -6.88 1.41
N THR A 72 1.85 -6.42 1.51
CA THR A 72 0.76 -6.89 0.65
C THR A 72 0.20 -5.72 -0.15
N ILE A 73 0.04 -5.91 -1.45
CA ILE A 73 -0.52 -4.92 -2.37
C ILE A 73 -1.87 -5.44 -2.84
N LEU A 74 -2.91 -4.62 -2.71
CA LEU A 74 -4.25 -4.91 -3.21
C LEU A 74 -4.54 -3.98 -4.37
N GLN A 75 -4.82 -4.51 -5.54
CA GLN A 75 -5.32 -3.73 -6.67
C GLN A 75 -6.83 -3.96 -6.78
N HIS A 76 -7.60 -2.89 -6.77
CA HIS A 76 -9.04 -2.93 -6.99
C HIS A 76 -9.52 -1.67 -7.70
N GLY A 77 -10.15 -1.85 -8.86
CA GLY A 77 -10.52 -0.74 -9.73
C GLY A 77 -9.32 0.12 -10.09
N ASN A 78 -9.36 1.39 -9.67
CA ASN A 78 -8.37 2.42 -9.99
C ASN A 78 -7.52 2.80 -8.76
N VAL A 79 -7.36 1.88 -7.81
CA VAL A 79 -6.60 2.09 -6.58
C VAL A 79 -5.72 0.88 -6.30
N PHE A 80 -4.48 1.17 -5.92
CA PHE A 80 -3.56 0.22 -5.31
C PHE A 80 -3.42 0.56 -3.83
N GLU A 81 -3.71 -0.40 -2.95
CA GLU A 81 -3.49 -0.27 -1.52
C GLU A 81 -2.26 -1.07 -1.10
N ILE A 82 -1.30 -0.40 -0.46
CA ILE A 82 -0.11 -1.02 0.09
C ILE A 82 -0.33 -1.21 1.59
N LEU A 83 -0.51 -2.46 1.99
CA LEU A 83 -0.61 -2.88 3.38
C LEU A 83 0.78 -3.18 3.91
N ILE A 84 1.19 -2.37 4.87
CA ILE A 84 2.48 -2.44 5.53
C ILE A 84 2.22 -2.94 6.95
N PRO A 85 2.79 -4.10 7.34
CA PRO A 85 2.71 -4.53 8.73
C PRO A 85 3.34 -3.44 9.59
N ALA A 86 2.63 -3.01 10.64
CA ALA A 86 3.27 -2.19 11.67
C ALA A 86 4.39 -3.05 12.23
N GLU A 87 5.64 -2.59 12.16
CA GLU A 87 6.81 -3.39 12.53
C GLU A 87 6.58 -4.15 13.84
N GLU A 88 6.60 -5.48 13.77
CA GLU A 88 7.35 -6.21 14.79
C GLU A 88 8.80 -5.86 14.47
N ASN A 89 9.36 -4.95 15.27
CA ASN A 89 10.77 -4.56 15.28
C ASN A 89 11.63 -5.82 15.14
N THR A 90 12.02 -6.20 13.91
CA THR A 90 12.92 -7.32 13.69
C THR A 90 14.29 -6.87 14.14
N VAL A 91 14.53 -7.10 15.42
CA VAL A 91 15.83 -7.19 16.08
C VAL A 91 16.83 -7.88 15.15
N VAL A 92 17.66 -7.10 14.46
CA VAL A 92 18.93 -7.62 13.95
C VAL A 92 19.90 -7.55 15.13
N SER A 93 20.28 -8.74 15.59
CA SER A 93 21.20 -9.02 16.68
C SER A 93 22.63 -8.60 16.36
#